data_AF-A0AAD5DX21-F1
#
_entry.id   AF-A0AAD5DX21-F1
#
_cell.length_a   1.000
_cell.length_b   1.000
_cell.length_c   1.000
_cell.angle_alpha   90.00
_cell.angle_beta   90.00
_cell.angle_gamma   90.00
#
_symmetry.space_group_name_H-M   'P 1'
#
loop_
_entity.id
_entity.type
_entity.pdbx_description
1 polymer ?
#
loop_
_entity_poly.entity_id
_entity_poly.type
_entity_poly.pdbx_seq_one_letter_code
_entity_poly.pdbx_strand_id
1 'polypeptide(L)'
;MESHEARWQLPGDPRQPFYRRCNAVWAEQSRRACQPYLCMTCCFFFFYNGWTMLRLDTVAWLLVCLSCALTDLAWRNWAHGSYQRMRELTASAMTLVAFGPAASWLLIRQLLDDQAPRLAVGLAWASNRPTAVLALHLAHLLFASGALKMGINCASLPVRLSLSTALQAALLLLSLPHTATICAAAPLTHPVAQRASHAMHSMLSTLASLGPTPAAAGASKADASVAVHECVALTLWLRLLVAVLMPLLHAAAAEAQLWQRHQQDRRQAGLLPERSVAAPLYGAMLRLAASLDSLPHALVCGWGVAAVAWNWARLLAPLCFLYAAG
;
A
#
# COMPACT_ATOMS: atom_id res chain seq x y z
N MET A 1 5.98 -12.18 -39.73
CA MET A 1 7.43 -12.06 -39.48
C MET A 1 7.70 -12.37 -38.02
N GLU A 2 7.72 -13.66 -37.66
CA GLU A 2 8.26 -14.10 -36.37
C GLU A 2 9.79 -14.06 -36.50
N SER A 3 10.41 -13.13 -35.79
CA SER A 3 11.85 -12.90 -35.81
C SER A 3 12.61 -14.17 -35.42
N HIS A 4 13.60 -14.54 -36.24
CA HIS A 4 14.59 -15.60 -35.99
C HIS A 4 15.29 -15.52 -34.61
N GLU A 5 15.13 -14.43 -33.85
CA GLU A 5 15.65 -14.25 -32.49
C GLU A 5 14.98 -15.13 -31.42
N ALA A 6 13.78 -15.65 -31.66
CA ALA A 6 13.10 -16.49 -30.67
C ALA A 6 13.77 -17.87 -30.49
N ARG A 7 14.60 -18.31 -31.44
CA ARG A 7 15.08 -19.68 -31.53
C ARG A 7 16.34 -20.00 -30.69
N TRP A 8 16.94 -19.01 -30.02
CA TRP A 8 18.21 -19.19 -29.29
C TRP A 8 18.27 -18.58 -27.89
N GLN A 9 17.13 -18.26 -27.28
CA GLN A 9 17.12 -17.80 -25.88
C GLN A 9 16.98 -19.00 -24.94
N LEU A 10 18.12 -19.64 -24.65
CA LEU A 10 18.17 -20.73 -23.67
C LEU A 10 17.64 -20.24 -22.31
N PRO A 11 16.85 -21.06 -21.59
CA PRO A 11 16.55 -20.85 -20.18
C PRO A 11 17.85 -20.59 -19.39
N GLY A 12 18.00 -19.39 -18.83
CA GLY A 12 19.16 -19.01 -18.02
C GLY A 12 20.31 -18.31 -18.76
N ASP A 13 20.18 -17.99 -20.06
CA ASP A 13 21.23 -17.30 -20.82
C ASP A 13 21.73 -16.04 -20.07
N PRO A 14 23.06 -15.86 -19.88
CA PRO A 14 23.63 -14.64 -19.27
C PRO A 14 23.20 -13.33 -19.95
N ARG A 15 22.76 -13.35 -21.22
CA ARG A 15 22.20 -12.18 -21.92
C ARG A 15 20.80 -11.80 -21.43
N GLN A 16 20.18 -12.65 -20.61
CA GLN A 16 18.90 -12.44 -19.95
C GLN A 16 19.06 -12.53 -18.42
N PRO A 17 19.60 -11.48 -17.78
CA PRO A 17 19.71 -11.46 -16.33
C PRO A 17 18.33 -11.64 -15.69
N PHE A 18 18.31 -12.18 -14.46
CA PHE A 18 17.08 -12.44 -13.71
C PHE A 18 16.05 -11.31 -13.81
N TYR A 19 16.47 -10.06 -13.62
CA TYR A 19 15.57 -8.90 -13.63
C TYR A 19 14.87 -8.67 -14.97
N ARG A 20 15.52 -8.98 -16.09
CA ARG A 20 14.89 -8.87 -17.42
C ARG A 20 13.78 -9.91 -17.58
N ARG A 21 13.99 -11.13 -17.09
CA ARG A 21 12.96 -12.19 -17.07
C ARG A 21 11.82 -11.86 -16.12
N CYS A 22 12.15 -11.42 -14.91
CA CYS A 22 11.18 -11.03 -13.90
C CYS A 22 10.24 -9.94 -14.45
N ASN A 23 10.82 -8.90 -15.08
CA ASN A 23 10.05 -7.83 -15.68
C ASN A 23 9.19 -8.30 -16.87
N ALA A 24 9.66 -9.26 -17.67
CA ALA A 24 8.84 -9.86 -18.74
C ALA A 24 7.64 -10.65 -18.17
N VAL A 25 7.84 -11.44 -17.12
CA VAL A 25 6.76 -12.16 -16.41
C VAL A 25 5.73 -11.16 -15.86
N TRP A 26 6.18 -10.09 -15.21
CA TRP A 26 5.28 -9.07 -14.69
C TRP A 26 4.60 -8.25 -15.78
N ALA A 27 5.24 -8.01 -16.93
CA ALA A 27 4.60 -7.36 -18.06
C ALA A 27 3.39 -8.18 -18.56
N GLU A 28 3.56 -9.50 -18.66
CA GLU A 28 2.47 -10.39 -19.05
C GLU A 28 1.37 -10.48 -17.98
N GLN A 29 1.72 -10.54 -16.70
CA GLN A 29 0.74 -10.46 -15.61
C GLN A 29 -0.02 -9.12 -15.61
N SER A 30 0.71 -8.01 -15.80
CA SER A 30 0.12 -6.66 -15.85
C SER A 30 -0.87 -6.56 -17.00
N ARG A 31 -0.62 -7.22 -18.14
CA ARG A 31 -1.55 -7.23 -19.27
C ARG A 31 -2.94 -7.78 -18.90
N ARG A 32 -3.01 -8.69 -17.92
CA ARG A 32 -4.25 -9.26 -17.38
C ARG A 32 -4.75 -8.53 -16.13
N ALA A 33 -3.99 -7.57 -15.61
CA ALA A 33 -4.35 -6.85 -14.40
C ALA A 33 -5.53 -5.92 -14.65
N CYS A 34 -6.51 -5.93 -13.75
CA CYS A 34 -7.70 -5.10 -13.83
C CYS A 34 -7.45 -3.63 -13.43
N GLN A 35 -6.25 -3.25 -12.99
CA GLN A 35 -5.99 -1.94 -12.38
C GLN A 35 -6.32 -0.71 -13.24
N PRO A 36 -5.93 -0.61 -14.52
CA PRO A 36 -6.32 0.55 -15.32
C PRO A 36 -7.84 0.64 -15.45
N TYR A 37 -8.54 -0.50 -15.57
CA TYR A 37 -10.00 -0.56 -15.59
C TYR A 37 -10.61 -0.12 -14.25
N LEU A 38 -10.07 -0.57 -13.11
CA LEU A 38 -10.51 -0.14 -11.79
C LEU A 38 -10.30 1.37 -11.60
N CYS A 39 -9.15 1.90 -12.03
CA CYS A 39 -8.86 3.32 -11.97
C CYS A 39 -9.86 4.13 -12.81
N MET A 40 -10.12 3.71 -14.06
CA MET A 40 -11.13 4.31 -14.92
C MET A 40 -12.52 4.27 -14.29
N THR A 41 -12.96 3.09 -13.83
CA THR A 41 -14.27 2.90 -13.18
C THR A 41 -14.43 3.78 -11.95
N CYS A 42 -13.39 3.89 -11.11
CA CYS A 42 -13.40 4.81 -9.97
C CYS A 42 -13.52 6.27 -10.42
N CYS A 43 -12.75 6.70 -11.43
CA CYS A 43 -12.83 8.06 -11.95
C CYS A 43 -14.24 8.37 -12.51
N PHE A 44 -14.79 7.49 -13.33
CA PHE A 44 -16.15 7.63 -13.86
C PHE A 44 -17.20 7.63 -12.75
N PHE A 45 -17.05 6.78 -11.74
CA PHE A 45 -17.94 6.76 -10.58
C PHE A 45 -17.95 8.12 -9.86
N PHE A 46 -16.77 8.72 -9.63
CA PHE A 46 -16.68 10.05 -9.02
C PHE A 46 -17.25 11.16 -9.90
N PHE A 47 -17.00 11.11 -11.22
CA PHE A 47 -17.61 12.07 -12.14
C PHE A 47 -19.13 11.94 -12.19
N TYR A 48 -19.68 10.73 -12.16
CA TYR A 48 -21.11 10.51 -12.27
C TYR A 48 -21.86 10.79 -10.95
N ASN A 49 -21.36 10.28 -9.83
CA ASN A 49 -22.05 10.35 -8.54
C ASN A 49 -21.62 11.53 -7.67
N GLY A 50 -20.44 12.10 -7.93
CA GLY A 50 -19.80 13.09 -7.06
C GLY A 50 -19.58 14.45 -7.71
N TRP A 51 -20.05 14.70 -8.94
CA TRP A 51 -19.74 15.92 -9.70
C TRP A 51 -19.90 17.21 -8.90
N THR A 52 -21.00 17.32 -8.15
CA THR A 52 -21.33 18.52 -7.34
C THR A 52 -20.39 18.73 -6.16
N MET A 53 -19.67 17.69 -5.73
CA MET A 53 -18.71 17.73 -4.62
C MET A 53 -17.28 17.97 -5.09
N LEU A 54 -16.99 17.75 -6.37
CA LEU A 54 -15.63 17.83 -6.90
C LEU A 54 -15.19 19.29 -7.04
N ARG A 55 -14.04 19.61 -6.44
CA ARG A 55 -13.33 20.86 -6.68
C ARG A 55 -12.50 20.78 -7.96
N LEU A 56 -12.14 21.94 -8.53
CA LEU A 56 -11.40 22.02 -9.80
C LEU A 56 -10.07 21.25 -9.78
N ASP A 57 -9.34 21.32 -8.68
CA ASP A 57 -8.10 20.58 -8.44
C ASP A 57 -8.32 19.06 -8.43
N THR A 58 -9.44 18.61 -7.85
CA THR A 58 -9.81 17.19 -7.83
C THR A 58 -10.25 16.72 -9.21
N VAL A 59 -11.01 17.53 -9.95
CA VAL A 59 -11.38 17.25 -11.35
C VAL A 59 -10.13 17.11 -12.22
N ALA A 60 -9.21 18.07 -12.15
CA ALA A 60 -7.96 18.03 -12.90
C ALA A 60 -7.16 16.77 -12.56
N TRP A 61 -7.05 16.41 -11.28
CA TRP A 61 -6.37 15.19 -10.84
C TRP A 61 -7.05 13.90 -11.37
N LEU A 62 -8.38 13.82 -11.33
CA LEU A 62 -9.13 12.68 -11.87
C LEU A 62 -8.95 12.55 -13.38
N LEU A 63 -8.93 13.67 -14.12
CA LEU A 63 -8.63 13.68 -15.54
C LEU A 63 -7.21 13.18 -15.82
N VAL A 64 -6.21 13.62 -15.04
CA VAL A 64 -4.83 13.11 -15.16
C VAL A 64 -4.78 11.60 -14.88
N CYS A 65 -5.46 11.11 -13.84
CA CYS A 65 -5.55 9.68 -13.56
C CYS A 65 -6.18 8.89 -14.72
N LEU A 66 -7.26 9.41 -15.29
CA LEU A 66 -7.97 8.81 -16.42
C LEU A 66 -7.07 8.78 -17.67
N SER A 67 -6.41 9.89 -17.99
CA SER A 67 -5.45 9.98 -19.10
C SER A 67 -4.29 9.01 -18.92
N CYS A 68 -3.73 8.88 -17.72
CA CYS A 68 -2.67 7.91 -17.42
C CYS A 68 -3.16 6.47 -17.62
N ALA A 69 -4.36 6.12 -17.12
CA ALA A 69 -4.92 4.78 -17.28
C ALA A 69 -5.20 4.43 -18.76
N LEU A 70 -5.75 5.37 -19.53
CA LEU A 70 -5.98 5.21 -20.97
C LEU A 70 -4.66 5.07 -21.74
N THR A 71 -3.66 5.89 -21.40
CA THR A 71 -2.33 5.83 -22.03
C THR A 71 -1.66 4.50 -21.74
N ASP A 72 -1.71 4.01 -20.51
CA ASP A 72 -1.15 2.72 -20.13
C ASP A 72 -1.86 1.56 -20.85
N LEU A 73 -3.20 1.59 -20.97
CA LEU A 73 -3.95 0.62 -21.77
C LEU A 73 -3.56 0.65 -23.26
N ALA A 74 -3.51 1.84 -23.86
CA ALA A 74 -3.11 2.00 -25.26
C ALA A 74 -1.67 1.50 -25.48
N TRP A 75 -0.75 1.81 -24.57
CA TRP A 75 0.65 1.39 -24.65
C TRP A 75 0.79 -0.14 -24.54
N ARG A 76 0.08 -0.77 -23.60
CA ARG A 76 0.03 -2.24 -23.45
C ARG A 76 -0.42 -2.95 -24.74
N ASN A 77 -1.40 -2.35 -25.44
CA ASN A 77 -2.03 -2.94 -26.61
C ASN A 77 -1.30 -2.67 -27.92
N TRP A 78 -0.72 -1.47 -28.11
CA TRP A 78 -0.19 -1.04 -29.42
C TRP A 78 1.34 -1.04 -29.52
N ALA A 79 2.07 -0.95 -28.41
CA ALA A 79 3.53 -0.85 -28.43
C ALA A 79 4.19 -1.81 -27.42
N HIS A 80 3.83 -3.09 -27.49
CA HIS A 80 4.19 -4.12 -26.52
C HIS A 80 5.71 -4.19 -26.20
N GLY A 81 6.57 -4.18 -27.22
CA GLY A 81 8.02 -4.24 -27.02
C GLY A 81 8.62 -3.00 -26.34
N SER A 82 8.00 -1.82 -26.51
CA SER A 82 8.36 -0.61 -25.79
C SER A 82 7.82 -0.64 -24.36
N TYR A 83 6.56 -1.09 -24.20
CA TYR A 83 5.90 -1.23 -22.91
C TYR A 83 6.70 -2.12 -21.97
N GLN A 84 7.13 -3.31 -22.41
CA GLN A 84 7.94 -4.22 -21.59
C GLN A 84 9.19 -3.54 -21.02
N ARG A 85 9.84 -2.65 -21.78
CA ARG A 85 11.06 -1.94 -21.34
C ARG A 85 10.75 -0.82 -20.35
N MET A 86 9.66 -0.08 -20.58
CA MET A 86 9.29 1.11 -19.81
C MET A 86 8.29 0.83 -18.67
N ARG A 87 7.82 -0.41 -18.55
CA ARG A 87 6.76 -0.84 -17.63
C ARG A 87 7.00 -0.41 -16.18
N GLU A 88 8.22 -0.58 -15.67
CA GLU A 88 8.54 -0.21 -14.29
C GLU A 88 8.39 1.29 -14.07
N LEU A 89 8.81 2.11 -15.04
CA LEU A 89 8.64 3.56 -14.98
C LEU A 89 7.16 3.95 -15.05
N THR A 90 6.39 3.36 -15.96
CA THR A 90 4.96 3.67 -16.10
C THR A 90 4.16 3.24 -14.88
N ALA A 91 4.41 2.04 -14.36
CA ALA A 91 3.81 1.55 -13.12
C ALA A 91 4.14 2.45 -11.92
N SER A 92 5.40 2.89 -11.82
CA SER A 92 5.85 3.81 -10.77
C SER A 92 5.16 5.17 -10.89
N ALA A 93 5.11 5.74 -12.10
CA ALA A 93 4.46 7.01 -12.36
C ALA A 93 2.95 6.95 -12.05
N MET A 94 2.25 5.91 -12.50
CA MET A 94 0.82 5.70 -12.19
C MET A 94 0.59 5.58 -10.68
N THR A 95 1.47 4.86 -9.98
CA THR A 95 1.40 4.72 -8.53
C THR A 95 1.57 6.06 -7.82
N LEU A 96 2.55 6.87 -8.22
CA LEU A 96 2.76 8.21 -7.66
C LEU A 96 1.63 9.18 -8.02
N VAL A 97 1.13 9.18 -9.25
CA VAL A 97 0.02 10.07 -9.67
C VAL A 97 -1.29 9.72 -8.94
N ALA A 98 -1.53 8.44 -8.66
CA ALA A 98 -2.76 8.00 -8.01
C ALA A 98 -2.89 8.39 -6.52
N PHE A 99 -1.78 8.76 -5.85
CA PHE A 99 -1.75 9.04 -4.39
C PHE A 99 -0.88 10.22 -3.96
N GLY A 100 0.05 10.65 -4.81
CA GLY A 100 0.98 11.74 -4.51
C GLY A 100 0.31 13.11 -4.43
N PRO A 101 -0.69 13.44 -5.27
CA PRO A 101 -1.34 14.74 -5.20
C PRO A 101 -2.18 14.92 -3.93
N ALA A 102 -2.04 16.10 -3.30
CA ALA A 102 -2.86 16.53 -2.16
C ALA A 102 -4.38 16.40 -2.42
N ALA A 103 -4.80 16.59 -3.67
CA ALA A 103 -6.20 16.44 -4.11
C ALA A 103 -6.80 15.07 -3.73
N SER A 104 -6.02 13.99 -3.76
CA SER A 104 -6.51 12.66 -3.39
C SER A 104 -6.87 12.56 -1.91
N TRP A 105 -6.09 13.19 -1.03
CA TRP A 105 -6.31 13.24 0.41
C TRP A 105 -7.44 14.20 0.78
N LEU A 106 -7.54 15.33 0.07
CA LEU A 106 -8.65 16.26 0.21
C LEU A 106 -9.98 15.61 -0.18
N LEU A 107 -10.02 14.83 -1.26
CA LEU A 107 -11.20 14.07 -1.65
C LEU A 107 -11.59 13.05 -0.59
N ILE A 108 -10.63 12.31 -0.01
CA ILE A 108 -10.92 11.37 1.09
C ILE A 108 -11.55 12.10 2.28
N ARG A 109 -10.99 13.26 2.67
CA ARG A 109 -11.56 14.07 3.75
C ARG A 109 -12.97 14.55 3.43
N GLN A 110 -13.20 15.06 2.22
CA GLN A 110 -14.53 15.51 1.79
C GLN A 110 -15.56 14.39 1.82
N LEU A 111 -15.19 13.20 1.34
CA LEU A 111 -16.06 12.03 1.39
C LEU A 111 -16.37 11.61 2.83
N LEU A 112 -15.39 11.68 3.73
CA LEU A 112 -15.64 11.45 5.16
C LEU A 112 -16.63 12.47 5.72
N ASP A 113 -16.38 13.76 5.52
CA ASP A 113 -17.23 14.84 6.04
C ASP A 113 -18.66 14.76 5.48
N ASP A 114 -18.83 14.43 4.20
CA ASP A 114 -20.16 14.22 3.58
C ASP A 114 -20.90 13.00 4.16
N GLN A 115 -20.18 11.93 4.51
CA GLN A 115 -20.79 10.76 5.15
C GLN A 115 -21.05 10.94 6.66
N ALA A 116 -20.61 12.04 7.28
CA ALA A 116 -20.74 12.27 8.72
C ALA A 116 -22.17 12.11 9.27
N PRO A 117 -23.23 12.63 8.62
CA PRO A 117 -24.60 12.48 9.12
C PRO A 117 -25.06 11.02 9.13
N ARG A 118 -24.76 10.27 8.07
CA ARG A 118 -25.09 8.83 7.96
C ARG A 118 -24.31 8.02 8.98
N LEU A 119 -23.07 8.41 9.24
CA LEU A 119 -22.24 7.75 10.23
C LEU A 119 -22.75 7.96 11.65
N ALA A 120 -23.22 9.16 11.99
CA ALA A 120 -23.80 9.43 13.30
C ALA A 120 -24.98 8.46 13.57
N VAL A 121 -25.83 8.21 12.57
CA VAL A 121 -26.91 7.23 12.66
C VAL A 121 -26.37 5.80 12.84
N GLY A 122 -25.37 5.41 12.04
CA GLY A 122 -24.75 4.08 12.14
C GLY A 122 -24.06 3.82 13.48
N LEU A 123 -23.33 4.81 14.01
CA LEU A 123 -22.67 4.74 15.32
C LEU A 123 -23.68 4.75 16.48
N ALA A 124 -24.78 5.51 16.35
CA ALA A 124 -25.86 5.50 17.34
C ALA A 124 -26.56 4.13 17.36
N TRP A 125 -26.82 3.53 16.20
CA TRP A 125 -27.35 2.16 16.13
C TRP A 125 -26.39 1.14 16.74
N ALA A 126 -25.09 1.29 16.46
CA ALA A 126 -24.06 0.38 16.94
C ALA A 126 -23.72 0.59 18.43
N SER A 127 -24.16 1.66 19.09
CA SER A 127 -23.68 2.04 20.44
C SER A 127 -23.88 0.96 21.50
N ASN A 128 -24.90 0.11 21.33
CA ASN A 128 -25.21 -1.00 22.23
C ASN A 128 -24.42 -2.29 21.90
N ARG A 129 -23.58 -2.27 20.86
CA ARG A 129 -22.82 -3.39 20.32
C ARG A 129 -21.35 -2.97 20.14
N PRO A 130 -20.47 -3.18 21.14
CA PRO A 130 -19.09 -2.68 21.11
C PRO A 130 -18.30 -3.21 19.90
N THR A 131 -18.55 -4.45 19.48
CA THR A 131 -17.93 -5.07 18.30
C THR A 131 -18.34 -4.38 17.00
N ALA A 132 -19.61 -3.97 16.87
CA ALA A 132 -20.10 -3.27 15.68
C ALA A 132 -19.51 -1.86 15.58
N VAL A 133 -19.41 -1.14 16.70
CA VAL A 133 -18.75 0.18 16.76
C VAL A 133 -17.29 0.05 16.33
N LEU A 134 -16.57 -0.93 16.87
CA LEU A 134 -15.17 -1.14 16.56
C LEU A 134 -14.96 -1.48 15.08
N ALA A 135 -15.76 -2.40 14.53
CA ALA A 135 -15.68 -2.80 13.13
C ALA A 135 -15.99 -1.63 12.19
N LEU A 136 -17.04 -0.86 12.49
CA LEU A 136 -17.39 0.33 11.72
C LEU A 136 -16.27 1.37 11.79
N HIS A 137 -15.75 1.65 12.98
CA HIS A 137 -14.65 2.61 13.16
C HIS A 137 -13.37 2.17 12.45
N LEU A 138 -13.00 0.89 12.53
CA LEU A 138 -11.86 0.33 11.79
C LEU A 138 -12.05 0.48 10.28
N ALA A 139 -13.25 0.25 9.75
CA ALA A 139 -13.54 0.45 8.33
C ALA A 139 -13.34 1.93 7.92
N HIS A 140 -13.77 2.87 8.76
CA HIS A 140 -13.54 4.30 8.53
C HIS A 140 -12.07 4.67 8.60
N LEU A 141 -11.33 4.17 9.58
CA LEU A 141 -9.89 4.37 9.67
C LEU A 141 -9.17 3.77 8.46
N LEU A 142 -9.58 2.59 7.99
CA LEU A 142 -9.00 1.96 6.80
C LEU A 142 -9.27 2.79 5.54
N PHE A 143 -10.48 3.32 5.39
CA PHE A 143 -10.83 4.24 4.31
C PHE A 143 -10.02 5.55 4.40
N ALA A 144 -10.05 6.20 5.56
CA ALA A 144 -9.35 7.46 5.87
C ALA A 144 -7.84 7.36 5.65
N SER A 145 -7.25 6.22 6.00
CA SER A 145 -5.83 5.96 5.79
C SER A 145 -5.46 5.88 4.30
N GLY A 146 -6.41 5.59 3.41
CA GLY A 146 -6.10 5.29 2.00
C GLY A 146 -5.25 4.02 1.82
N ALA A 147 -4.96 3.27 2.89
CA ALA A 147 -3.99 2.19 2.88
C ALA A 147 -4.43 1.02 1.99
N LEU A 148 -5.72 0.70 1.98
CA LEU A 148 -6.27 -0.34 1.10
C LEU A 148 -6.09 0.04 -0.38
N LYS A 149 -6.38 1.29 -0.74
CA LYS A 149 -6.21 1.79 -2.11
C LYS A 149 -4.72 1.69 -2.50
N MET A 150 -3.81 2.16 -1.64
CA MET A 150 -2.35 2.06 -1.86
C MET A 150 -1.88 0.61 -2.03
N GLY A 151 -2.36 -0.30 -1.17
CA GLY A 151 -2.04 -1.73 -1.24
C GLY A 151 -2.54 -2.39 -2.53
N ILE A 152 -3.79 -2.11 -2.94
CA ILE A 152 -4.36 -2.61 -4.20
C ILE A 152 -3.55 -2.13 -5.40
N ASN A 153 -3.18 -0.85 -5.44
CA ASN A 153 -2.36 -0.32 -6.53
C ASN A 153 -0.97 -0.98 -6.57
N CYS A 154 -0.34 -1.21 -5.41
CA CYS A 154 0.93 -1.92 -5.35
C CYS A 154 0.84 -3.37 -5.85
N ALA A 155 -0.21 -4.09 -5.45
CA ALA A 155 -0.42 -5.49 -5.84
C ALA A 155 -0.71 -5.63 -7.34
N SER A 156 -1.35 -4.63 -7.93
CA SER A 156 -1.80 -4.68 -9.32
C SER A 156 -0.86 -4.02 -10.33
N LEU A 157 0.10 -3.22 -9.85
CA LEU A 157 1.21 -2.69 -10.62
C LEU A 157 2.54 -3.19 -10.02
N PRO A 158 2.82 -4.51 -10.10
CA PRO A 158 3.99 -5.08 -9.43
C PRO A 158 5.27 -4.49 -10.03
N VAL A 159 6.11 -3.84 -9.23
CA VAL A 159 7.45 -3.41 -9.63
C VAL A 159 8.50 -4.17 -8.83
N ARG A 160 9.78 -4.01 -9.20
CA ARG A 160 10.87 -4.59 -8.42
C ARG A 160 10.79 -4.15 -6.96
N LEU A 161 11.18 -5.02 -6.05
CA LEU A 161 11.10 -4.86 -4.61
C LEU A 161 11.81 -3.58 -4.18
N SER A 162 13.01 -3.30 -4.70
CA SER A 162 13.73 -2.07 -4.40
C SER A 162 12.95 -0.81 -4.81
N LEU A 163 12.37 -0.81 -6.00
CA LEU A 163 11.55 0.30 -6.51
C LEU A 163 10.23 0.41 -5.75
N SER A 164 9.59 -0.72 -5.42
CA SER A 164 8.38 -0.79 -4.61
C SER A 164 8.63 -0.19 -3.23
N THR A 165 9.74 -0.56 -2.57
CA THR A 165 10.13 0.01 -1.27
C THR A 165 10.29 1.52 -1.36
N ALA A 166 10.98 2.02 -2.40
CA ALA A 166 11.15 3.46 -2.60
C ALA A 166 9.82 4.18 -2.85
N LEU A 167 8.94 3.60 -3.67
CA LEU A 167 7.61 4.15 -3.96
C LEU A 167 6.73 4.18 -2.70
N GLN A 168 6.68 3.10 -1.93
CA GLN A 168 5.86 3.04 -0.72
C GLN A 168 6.38 4.00 0.35
N ALA A 169 7.70 4.14 0.48
CA ALA A 169 8.29 5.15 1.35
C ALA A 169 7.93 6.58 0.89
N ALA A 170 8.03 6.87 -0.41
CA ALA A 170 7.65 8.16 -0.96
C ALA A 170 6.17 8.47 -0.74
N LEU A 171 5.27 7.51 -1.00
CA LEU A 171 3.84 7.67 -0.77
C LEU A 171 3.51 7.87 0.72
N LEU A 172 4.19 7.15 1.62
CA LEU A 172 4.03 7.35 3.06
C LEU A 172 4.43 8.78 3.44
N LEU A 173 5.60 9.25 2.98
CA LEU A 173 6.08 10.62 3.25
C LEU A 173 5.13 11.68 2.70
N LEU A 174 4.65 11.52 1.46
CA LEU A 174 3.68 12.42 0.84
C LEU A 174 2.33 12.45 1.58
N SER A 175 1.98 11.35 2.28
CA SER A 175 0.75 11.27 3.06
C SER A 175 0.83 11.92 4.46
N LEU A 176 2.03 12.07 5.02
CA LEU A 176 2.23 12.61 6.37
C LEU A 176 1.53 13.97 6.61
N PRO A 177 1.75 15.02 5.79
CA PRO A 177 1.14 16.34 6.03
C PRO A 177 -0.39 16.30 6.08
N HIS A 178 -1.02 15.34 5.39
CA HIS A 178 -2.46 15.25 5.31
C HIS A 178 -3.09 14.42 6.44
N THR A 179 -2.30 13.62 7.17
CA THR A 179 -2.84 12.66 8.15
C THR A 179 -3.61 13.33 9.28
N ALA A 180 -3.02 14.38 9.89
CA ALA A 180 -3.69 15.13 10.96
C ALA A 180 -4.98 15.80 10.45
N THR A 181 -4.96 16.33 9.22
CA THR A 181 -6.13 16.96 8.61
C THR A 181 -7.27 15.96 8.37
N ILE A 182 -6.95 14.73 7.97
CA ILE A 182 -7.95 13.67 7.79
C ILE A 182 -8.52 13.22 9.13
N CYS A 183 -7.68 13.07 10.15
CA CYS A 183 -8.12 12.72 11.51
C CYS A 183 -8.99 13.79 12.19
N ALA A 184 -8.94 15.04 11.69
CA ALA A 184 -9.83 16.11 12.10
C ALA A 184 -11.18 16.12 11.35
N ALA A 185 -11.44 15.15 10.46
CA ALA A 185 -12.74 15.00 9.80
C ALA A 185 -13.84 14.66 10.81
N ALA A 186 -15.05 15.18 10.58
CA ALA A 186 -16.17 15.07 11.51
C ALA A 186 -16.50 13.63 11.98
N PRO A 187 -16.46 12.60 11.09
CA PRO A 187 -16.60 11.20 11.47
C PRO A 187 -15.64 10.72 12.56
N LEU A 188 -14.37 11.13 12.46
CA LEU A 188 -13.28 10.62 13.28
C LEU A 188 -13.15 11.39 14.59
N THR A 189 -13.62 12.64 14.62
CA THR A 189 -13.70 13.45 15.84
C THR A 189 -14.96 13.15 16.68
N HIS A 190 -15.87 12.29 16.21
CA HIS A 190 -17.07 11.93 16.96
C HIS A 190 -16.71 11.23 18.30
N PRO A 191 -17.38 11.53 19.44
CA PRO A 191 -16.99 10.97 20.75
C PRO A 191 -16.98 9.44 20.84
N VAL A 192 -17.85 8.77 20.07
CA VAL A 192 -17.86 7.30 19.98
C VAL A 192 -16.63 6.79 19.22
N ALA A 193 -16.24 7.45 18.13
CA ALA A 193 -15.07 7.12 17.33
C ALA A 193 -13.76 7.40 18.10
N GLN A 194 -13.70 8.46 18.88
CA GLN A 194 -12.57 8.76 19.77
C GLN A 194 -12.38 7.68 20.84
N ARG A 195 -13.47 7.24 21.49
CA ARG A 195 -13.41 6.12 22.45
C ARG A 195 -12.94 4.82 21.80
N ALA A 196 -13.40 4.52 20.59
CA ALA A 196 -12.94 3.36 19.83
C ALA A 196 -11.45 3.47 19.45
N SER A 197 -11.01 4.66 19.02
CA SER A 197 -9.59 4.95 18.74
C SER A 197 -8.72 4.74 19.96
N HIS A 198 -9.14 5.28 21.11
CA HIS A 198 -8.40 5.12 22.36
C HIS A 198 -8.29 3.65 22.76
N ALA A 199 -9.40 2.89 22.69
CA ALA A 199 -9.40 1.46 22.96
C ALA A 199 -8.45 0.69 22.02
N MET A 200 -8.47 0.98 20.72
CA MET A 200 -7.56 0.38 19.74
C MET A 200 -6.10 0.74 20.01
N HIS A 201 -5.81 2.01 20.29
CA HIS A 201 -4.47 2.50 20.56
C HIS A 201 -3.89 1.88 21.85
N SER A 202 -4.69 1.81 22.91
CA SER A 202 -4.32 1.16 24.18
C SER A 202 -4.07 -0.34 24.01
N MET A 203 -4.97 -1.02 23.29
CA MET A 203 -4.83 -2.44 22.95
C MET A 203 -3.54 -2.67 22.16
N LEU A 204 -3.33 -1.97 21.04
CA LEU A 204 -2.12 -2.10 20.21
C LEU A 204 -0.84 -1.75 20.96
N SER A 205 -0.88 -0.79 21.88
CA SER A 205 0.29 -0.45 22.70
C SER A 205 0.63 -1.54 23.70
N THR A 206 -0.39 -2.09 24.38
CA THR A 206 -0.23 -3.23 25.30
C THR A 206 0.30 -4.45 24.54
N LEU A 207 -0.33 -4.73 23.41
CA LEU A 207 0.04 -5.78 22.49
C LEU A 207 1.50 -5.61 22.03
N ALA A 208 1.89 -4.47 21.48
CA ALA A 208 3.27 -4.23 21.05
C ALA A 208 4.31 -4.35 22.18
N SER A 209 3.93 -4.06 23.43
CA SER A 209 4.81 -4.23 24.60
C SER A 209 5.12 -5.69 24.94
N LEU A 210 4.27 -6.63 24.51
CA LEU A 210 4.51 -8.08 24.58
C LEU A 210 5.36 -8.59 23.41
N GLY A 211 5.64 -7.73 22.43
CA GLY A 211 6.46 -8.05 21.27
C GLY A 211 7.96 -8.05 21.58
N PRO A 212 8.76 -8.64 20.68
CA PRO A 212 10.22 -8.73 20.86
C PRO A 212 10.95 -7.39 20.69
N THR A 213 10.27 -6.35 20.20
CA THR A 213 10.88 -5.04 19.97
C THR A 213 10.57 -4.08 21.12
N PRO A 214 11.58 -3.42 21.71
CA PRO A 214 11.36 -2.45 22.77
C PRO A 214 10.42 -1.35 22.28
N ALA A 215 9.40 -1.05 23.07
CA ALA A 215 8.46 0.02 22.75
C ALA A 215 9.22 1.34 22.62
N ALA A 216 8.94 2.10 21.57
CA ALA A 216 9.51 3.44 21.42
C ALA A 216 9.12 4.29 22.65
N ALA A 217 10.12 4.75 23.40
CA ALA A 217 9.95 5.65 24.53
C ALA A 217 9.62 7.05 23.98
N GLY A 218 8.34 7.29 23.68
CA GLY A 218 7.92 8.53 23.09
C GLY A 218 6.41 8.65 23.00
N ALA A 219 5.84 9.38 23.95
CA ALA A 219 4.79 10.39 23.78
C ALA A 219 3.96 10.49 25.07
N SER A 220 3.98 11.68 25.63
CA SER A 220 3.57 12.08 26.98
C SER A 220 2.35 13.01 26.91
N LYS A 221 1.60 12.98 28.02
CA LYS A 221 0.60 13.92 28.55
C LYS A 221 -0.74 14.12 27.83
N ALA A 222 -1.77 14.07 28.67
CA ALA A 222 -3.17 14.06 28.33
C ALA A 222 -3.71 15.48 28.09
N ASP A 223 -3.80 15.91 26.83
CA ASP A 223 -4.55 17.11 26.40
C ASP A 223 -5.48 16.76 25.23
N ALA A 224 -6.36 17.67 24.79
CA ALA A 224 -7.23 17.44 23.62
C ALA A 224 -6.46 17.07 22.32
N SER A 225 -5.14 17.31 22.30
CA SER A 225 -4.21 16.80 21.31
C SER A 225 -4.17 15.26 21.23
N VAL A 226 -4.47 14.54 22.32
CA VAL A 226 -4.32 13.09 22.44
C VAL A 226 -5.23 12.34 21.48
N ALA A 227 -6.51 12.70 21.39
CA ALA A 227 -7.45 11.98 20.53
C ALA A 227 -7.04 12.05 19.05
N VAL A 228 -6.56 13.21 18.61
CA VAL A 228 -6.03 13.39 17.25
C VAL A 228 -4.72 12.61 17.07
N HIS A 229 -3.82 12.62 18.06
CA HIS A 229 -2.58 11.84 18.01
C HIS A 229 -2.85 10.33 17.91
N GLU A 230 -3.80 9.80 18.68
CA GLU A 230 -4.19 8.39 18.63
C GLU A 230 -4.75 8.02 17.25
N CYS A 231 -5.64 8.85 16.69
CA CYS A 231 -6.12 8.66 15.31
C CYS A 231 -4.98 8.67 14.30
N VAL A 232 -4.05 9.63 14.40
CA VAL A 232 -2.90 9.73 13.49
C VAL A 232 -2.03 8.48 13.59
N ALA A 233 -1.71 8.02 14.81
CA ALA A 233 -0.91 6.81 15.02
C ALA A 233 -1.60 5.56 14.44
N LEU A 234 -2.91 5.39 14.66
CA LEU A 234 -3.68 4.29 14.08
C LEU A 234 -3.70 4.34 12.54
N THR A 235 -3.88 5.54 11.98
CA THR A 235 -3.91 5.75 10.53
C THR A 235 -2.55 5.42 9.90
N LEU A 236 -1.45 5.87 10.51
CA LEU A 236 -0.10 5.53 10.07
C LEU A 236 0.22 4.05 10.22
N TRP A 237 -0.24 3.42 11.30
CA TRP A 237 -0.09 1.98 11.51
C TRP A 237 -0.78 1.19 10.40
N LEU A 238 -2.02 1.56 10.04
CA LEU A 238 -2.73 0.95 8.91
C LEU A 238 -2.00 1.16 7.57
N ARG A 239 -1.44 2.35 7.31
CA ARG A 239 -0.60 2.58 6.11
C ARG A 239 0.64 1.71 6.12
N LEU A 240 1.40 1.70 7.21
CA LEU A 240 2.61 0.89 7.34
C LEU A 240 2.30 -0.59 7.18
N LEU A 241 1.23 -1.10 7.78
CA LEU A 241 0.88 -2.51 7.71
C LEU A 241 0.32 -2.89 6.33
N VAL A 242 -0.74 -2.21 5.89
CA VAL A 242 -1.55 -2.61 4.72
C VAL A 242 -0.99 -2.06 3.41
N ALA A 243 -0.41 -0.85 3.41
CA ALA A 243 0.10 -0.23 2.18
C ALA A 243 1.60 -0.46 1.96
N VAL A 244 2.39 -0.59 3.04
CA VAL A 244 3.85 -0.75 2.93
C VAL A 244 4.25 -2.20 3.14
N LEU A 245 4.09 -2.74 4.34
CA LEU A 245 4.65 -4.04 4.72
C LEU A 245 3.99 -5.20 3.99
N MET A 246 2.65 -5.28 3.96
CA MET A 246 1.96 -6.38 3.27
C MET A 246 2.32 -6.45 1.77
N PRO A 247 2.26 -5.35 0.99
CA PRO A 247 2.63 -5.40 -0.41
C PRO A 247 4.11 -5.68 -0.64
N LEU A 248 5.01 -5.17 0.21
CA LEU A 248 6.44 -5.45 0.10
C LEU A 248 6.76 -6.92 0.43
N LEU A 249 6.12 -7.51 1.45
CA LEU A 249 6.24 -8.93 1.75
C LEU A 249 5.72 -9.79 0.60
N HIS A 250 4.59 -9.41 0.01
CA HIS A 250 4.06 -10.08 -1.18
C HIS A 250 5.02 -10.00 -2.37
N ALA A 251 5.54 -8.80 -2.67
CA ALA A 251 6.51 -8.59 -3.75
C ALA A 251 7.81 -9.37 -3.50
N ALA A 252 8.32 -9.36 -2.26
CA ALA A 252 9.53 -10.08 -1.88
C ALA A 252 9.35 -11.60 -2.02
N ALA A 253 8.19 -12.14 -1.61
CA ALA A 253 7.86 -13.55 -1.78
C ALA A 253 7.74 -13.93 -3.27
N ALA A 254 7.03 -13.13 -4.07
CA ALA A 254 6.87 -13.35 -5.50
C ALA A 254 8.22 -13.32 -6.23
N GLU A 255 9.08 -12.32 -5.95
CA GLU A 255 10.42 -12.26 -6.51
C GLU A 255 11.29 -13.42 -6.08
N ALA A 256 11.24 -13.82 -4.81
CA ALA A 256 12.04 -14.92 -4.31
C ALA A 256 11.68 -16.26 -4.98
N GLN A 257 10.39 -16.50 -5.24
CA GLN A 257 9.93 -17.64 -6.03
C GLN A 257 10.41 -17.60 -7.47
N LEU A 258 10.34 -16.43 -8.12
CA LEU A 258 10.87 -16.25 -9.48
C LEU A 258 12.38 -16.45 -9.53
N TRP A 259 13.10 -15.98 -8.51
CA TRP A 259 14.55 -16.18 -8.37
C TRP A 259 14.88 -17.66 -8.24
N GLN A 260 14.15 -18.40 -7.40
CA GLN A 260 14.35 -19.84 -7.25
C GLN A 260 14.14 -20.60 -8.57
N ARG A 261 13.05 -20.30 -9.29
CA ARG A 261 12.78 -20.91 -10.61
C ARG A 261 13.90 -20.58 -11.60
N HIS A 262 14.31 -19.32 -11.65
CA HIS A 262 15.42 -18.90 -12.52
C HIS A 262 16.72 -19.65 -12.21
N GLN A 263 17.06 -19.86 -10.93
CA GLN A 263 18.23 -20.64 -10.54
C GLN A 263 18.10 -22.13 -10.90
N GLN A 264 16.90 -22.69 -10.82
CA GLN A 264 16.62 -24.06 -11.27
C GLN A 264 16.80 -24.20 -12.78
N ASP A 265 16.23 -23.28 -13.57
CA ASP A 265 16.37 -23.25 -15.03
C ASP A 265 17.85 -23.19 -15.45
N ARG A 266 18.65 -22.33 -14.79
CA ARG A 266 20.09 -22.23 -15.05
C ARG A 266 20.80 -23.55 -14.78
N ARG A 267 20.52 -24.21 -13.65
CA ARG A 267 21.12 -25.50 -13.31
C ARG A 267 20.76 -26.58 -14.31
N GLN A 268 19.49 -26.64 -14.75
CA GLN A 268 19.03 -27.60 -15.76
C GLN A 268 19.71 -27.35 -17.12
N ALA A 269 20.00 -26.10 -17.45
CA ALA A 269 20.75 -25.73 -18.64
C ALA A 269 22.28 -25.91 -18.50
N GLY A 270 22.78 -26.45 -17.38
CA GLY A 270 24.22 -26.60 -17.12
C GLY A 270 24.96 -25.28 -16.90
N LEU A 271 24.25 -24.18 -16.63
CA LEU A 271 24.81 -22.85 -16.42
C LEU A 271 25.12 -22.62 -14.93
N LEU A 272 26.17 -21.84 -14.67
CA LEU A 272 26.53 -21.43 -13.30
C LEU A 272 25.40 -20.61 -12.66
N PRO A 273 25.17 -20.72 -11.34
CA PRO A 273 24.19 -19.91 -10.61
C PRO A 273 24.45 -18.41 -10.76
N GLU A 274 23.40 -17.61 -10.97
CA GLU A 274 23.53 -16.15 -11.01
C GLU A 274 23.79 -15.60 -9.60
N ARG A 275 24.77 -14.69 -9.45
CA ARG A 275 25.08 -14.02 -8.18
C ARG A 275 24.42 -12.65 -8.15
N SER A 276 23.69 -12.34 -7.08
CA SER A 276 23.06 -11.04 -6.85
C SER A 276 23.22 -10.62 -5.40
N VAL A 277 23.37 -9.32 -5.16
CA VAL A 277 23.39 -8.73 -3.80
C VAL A 277 22.07 -8.99 -3.07
N ALA A 278 20.96 -9.15 -3.80
CA ALA A 278 19.65 -9.47 -3.25
C ALA A 278 19.43 -10.97 -3.00
N ALA A 279 20.33 -11.85 -3.47
CA ALA A 279 20.16 -13.30 -3.32
C ALA A 279 20.00 -13.77 -1.86
N PRO A 280 20.73 -13.23 -0.87
CA PRO A 280 20.52 -13.59 0.54
C PRO A 280 19.11 -13.25 1.03
N LEU A 281 18.56 -12.11 0.60
CA LEU A 281 17.21 -11.69 0.94
C LEU A 281 16.17 -12.65 0.36
N TYR A 282 16.29 -13.01 -0.93
CA TYR A 282 15.39 -13.99 -1.54
C TYR A 282 15.47 -15.35 -0.84
N GLY A 283 16.67 -15.81 -0.47
CA GLY A 283 16.84 -17.04 0.31
C GLY A 283 16.25 -16.97 1.71
N ALA A 284 16.29 -15.81 2.38
CA ALA A 284 15.62 -15.60 3.66
C ALA A 284 14.10 -15.62 3.51
N MET A 285 13.55 -15.00 2.46
CA MET A 285 12.11 -14.99 2.19
C MET A 285 11.56 -16.38 1.88
N LEU A 286 12.27 -17.20 1.11
CA LEU A 286 11.85 -18.58 0.85
C LEU A 286 11.87 -19.45 2.12
N ARG A 287 12.88 -19.26 2.99
CA ARG A 287 12.94 -19.96 4.28
C ARG A 287 11.82 -19.51 5.21
N LEU A 288 11.54 -18.20 5.25
CA LEU A 288 10.42 -17.66 6.00
C LEU A 288 9.10 -18.25 5.49
N ALA A 289 8.88 -18.24 4.17
CA ALA A 289 7.69 -18.82 3.55
C ALA A 289 7.50 -20.29 3.94
N ALA A 290 8.57 -21.09 3.90
CA ALA A 290 8.53 -22.48 4.34
C ALA A 290 8.28 -22.65 5.86
N SER A 291 8.75 -21.73 6.70
CA SER A 291 8.46 -21.77 8.15
C SER A 291 7.03 -21.37 8.52
N LEU A 292 6.34 -20.65 7.63
CA LEU A 292 4.97 -20.18 7.82
C LEU A 292 3.92 -21.27 7.53
N ASP A 293 4.34 -22.50 7.19
CA ASP A 293 3.46 -23.65 6.97
C ASP A 293 2.66 -24.05 8.23
N SER A 294 3.05 -23.55 9.40
CA SER A 294 2.30 -23.73 10.65
C SER A 294 1.63 -22.42 11.10
N LEU A 295 0.33 -22.51 11.41
CA LEU A 295 -0.47 -21.38 11.90
C LEU A 295 0.18 -20.64 13.08
N PRO A 296 0.75 -21.31 14.11
CA PRO A 296 1.37 -20.61 15.23
C PRO A 296 2.56 -19.74 14.83
N HIS A 297 3.44 -20.24 13.94
CA HIS A 297 4.58 -19.46 13.46
C HIS A 297 4.11 -18.26 12.62
N ALA A 298 3.08 -18.45 11.78
CA ALA A 298 2.48 -17.36 11.03
C ALA A 298 1.88 -16.27 11.92
N LEU A 299 1.21 -16.65 13.01
CA LEU A 299 0.68 -15.70 13.99
C LEU A 299 1.80 -14.94 14.70
N VAL A 300 2.86 -15.62 15.14
CA VAL A 300 3.99 -14.97 15.83
C VAL A 300 4.77 -14.03 14.89
N CYS A 301 5.02 -14.44 13.65
CA CYS A 301 5.67 -13.59 12.66
C CYS A 301 4.79 -12.39 12.28
N GLY A 302 3.50 -12.62 11.99
CA GLY A 302 2.55 -11.56 11.66
C GLY A 302 2.40 -10.56 12.81
N TRP A 303 2.38 -11.06 14.03
CA TRP A 303 2.43 -10.26 15.25
C TRP A 303 3.67 -9.38 15.33
N GLY A 304 4.86 -9.96 15.15
CA GLY A 304 6.12 -9.21 15.18
C GLY A 304 6.14 -8.08 14.15
N VAL A 305 5.64 -8.36 12.93
CA VAL A 305 5.49 -7.34 11.87
C VAL A 305 4.53 -6.23 12.31
N ALA A 306 3.37 -6.58 12.88
CA ALA A 306 2.38 -5.61 13.34
C ALA A 306 2.91 -4.73 14.50
N ALA A 307 3.67 -5.32 15.43
CA ALA A 307 4.29 -4.60 16.55
C ALA A 307 5.39 -3.64 16.07
N VAL A 308 6.23 -4.07 15.13
CA VAL A 308 7.25 -3.20 14.50
C VAL A 308 6.56 -2.04 13.77
N ALA A 309 5.51 -2.32 13.00
CA ALA A 309 4.74 -1.28 12.31
C ALA A 309 4.13 -0.28 13.31
N TRP A 310 3.65 -0.75 14.46
CA TRP A 310 3.09 0.12 15.50
C TRP A 310 4.15 1.06 16.10
N ASN A 311 5.33 0.54 16.39
CA ASN A 311 6.44 1.35 16.89
C ASN A 311 6.85 2.44 15.88
N TRP A 312 6.96 2.10 14.60
CA TRP A 312 7.22 3.09 13.55
C TRP A 312 6.09 4.11 13.40
N ALA A 313 4.82 3.68 13.48
CA ALA A 313 3.69 4.59 13.41
C ALA A 313 3.73 5.64 14.53
N ARG A 314 4.04 5.22 15.77
CA ARG A 314 4.20 6.12 16.91
C ARG A 314 5.38 7.07 16.75
N LEU A 315 6.50 6.62 16.19
CA LEU A 315 7.67 7.46 15.91
C LEU A 315 7.38 8.51 14.82
N LEU A 316 6.57 8.17 13.82
CA LEU A 316 6.23 9.05 12.71
C LEU A 316 5.08 10.02 13.04
N ALA A 317 4.18 9.67 13.97
CA ALA A 317 3.01 10.48 14.30
C ALA A 317 3.33 11.95 14.65
N PRO A 318 4.36 12.28 15.45
CA PRO A 318 4.74 13.67 15.73
C PRO A 318 5.09 14.48 14.49
N LEU A 319 5.69 13.85 13.46
CA LEU A 319 6.08 14.54 12.23
C LEU A 319 4.87 15.08 11.47
N CYS A 320 3.72 14.40 11.54
CA CYS A 320 2.48 14.85 10.91
C CYS A 320 2.01 16.22 11.43
N PHE A 321 2.27 16.52 12.71
CA PHE A 321 1.88 17.80 13.31
C PHE A 321 2.86 18.92 12.97
N LEU A 322 4.15 18.61 12.86
CA LEU A 322 5.16 19.56 12.40
C LEU A 322 4.87 20.04 10.97
N TYR A 323 4.48 19.13 10.07
CA TYR A 323 4.10 19.49 8.70
C TYR A 323 2.77 20.24 8.60
N ALA A 324 1.86 20.05 9.54
CA ALA A 324 0.57 20.75 9.53
C ALA A 324 0.67 22.21 10.05
N ALA A 325 1.75 22.55 10.75
CA ALA A 325 1.97 23.86 11.34
C ALA A 325 2.75 24.84 10.43
N GLY A 326 3.37 24.35 9.35
CA GLY A 326 4.14 25.15 8.38
C GLY A 326 3.38 25.35 7.09
#